data_AF-A0A1V4TXI5-F1
#
_entry.id   AF-A0A1V4TXI5-F1
#
_cell.length_a   1.000
_cell.length_b   1.000
_cell.length_c   1.000
_cell.angle_alpha   90.00
_cell.angle_beta   90.00
_cell.angle_gamma   90.00
#
_symmetry.space_group_name_H-M   'P 1'
#
loop_
_entity.id
_entity.type
_entity.pdbx_description
1 polymer ?
#
loop_
_entity_poly.entity_id
_entity_poly.type
_entity_poly.pdbx_seq_one_letter_code
_entity_poly.pdbx_strand_id
1 'polypeptide(L)'
;MLEQGMEERWVTVQELRERFGLSRYQCNTLSGFLRRLEHGPFGQFPYIVANITREDRELPSDPKRCRYLLKHRDPQAVVRRYSRDPGTAHGT
;
A
#
# COMPACT_ATOMS: atom_id res chain seq x y z
N MET A 1 5.92 10.85 -23.53
CA MET A 1 4.93 9.81 -23.18
C MET A 1 5.64 8.85 -22.23
N LEU A 2 5.43 9.00 -20.91
CA LEU A 2 6.13 8.21 -19.90
C LEU A 2 5.20 7.06 -19.47
N GLU A 3 5.08 6.05 -20.33
CA GLU A 3 4.48 4.76 -20.00
C GLU A 3 5.46 3.92 -19.16
N GLN A 4 5.93 4.48 -18.04
CA GLN A 4 6.62 3.68 -17.04
C GLN A 4 5.54 2.96 -16.26
N GLY A 5 5.33 1.70 -16.66
CA GLY A 5 4.32 0.81 -16.13
C GLY A 5 4.18 0.97 -14.63
N MET A 6 2.93 1.02 -14.16
CA MET A 6 2.58 0.90 -12.76
C MET A 6 3.34 -0.30 -12.17
N GLU A 7 4.49 -0.07 -11.55
CA GLU A 7 5.32 -1.14 -11.00
C GLU A 7 4.62 -1.66 -9.74
N GLU A 8 3.67 -2.56 -9.96
CA GLU A 8 3.01 -3.35 -8.94
C GLU A 8 3.96 -4.45 -8.52
N ARG A 9 4.42 -4.39 -7.26
CA ARG A 9 5.41 -5.34 -6.74
C ARG A 9 4.96 -5.93 -5.43
N TRP A 10 4.93 -7.26 -5.40
CA TRP A 10 4.81 -8.00 -4.15
C TRP A 10 6.09 -7.87 -3.34
N VAL A 11 5.96 -7.45 -2.08
CA VAL A 11 7.05 -7.36 -1.12
C VAL A 11 6.66 -8.03 0.19
N THR A 12 7.64 -8.56 0.90
CA THR A 12 7.48 -9.01 2.28
C THR A 12 8.13 -8.03 3.25
N VAL A 13 7.68 -8.03 4.51
CA VAL A 13 8.35 -7.26 5.58
C VAL A 13 9.81 -7.72 5.77
N GLN A 14 10.10 -8.99 5.50
CA GLN A 14 11.47 -9.53 5.53
C GLN A 14 12.33 -8.93 4.42
N GLU A 15 11.84 -8.88 3.17
CA GLU A 15 12.57 -8.21 2.09
C GLU A 15 12.81 -6.73 2.37
N LEU A 16 11.81 -6.02 2.89
CA LEU A 16 11.96 -4.62 3.26
C LEU A 16 12.96 -4.47 4.41
N ARG A 17 12.97 -5.41 5.36
CA ARG A 17 13.96 -5.45 6.44
C ARG A 17 15.37 -5.57 5.89
N GLU A 18 15.61 -6.51 4.99
CA GLU A 18 16.94 -6.75 4.43
C GLU A 18 17.42 -5.59 3.55
N ARG A 19 16.54 -5.03 2.71
CA ARG A 19 16.90 -3.90 1.84
C ARG A 19 17.19 -2.62 2.59
N PHE A 20 16.40 -2.31 3.62
CA PHE A 20 16.52 -1.06 4.37
C PHE A 20 17.30 -1.22 5.68
N GLY A 21 17.87 -2.40 5.94
CA GLY A 21 18.64 -2.67 7.16
C GLY A 21 17.82 -2.52 8.45
N LEU A 22 16.53 -2.83 8.42
CA LEU A 22 15.64 -2.57 9.56
C LEU A 22 15.84 -3.57 10.71
N SER A 23 15.70 -3.06 11.93
CA SER A 23 15.63 -3.91 13.11
C SER A 23 14.28 -4.63 13.19
N ARG A 24 14.24 -5.77 13.89
CA ARG A 24 13.02 -6.55 14.13
C ARG A 24 11.90 -5.71 14.73
N TYR A 25 12.22 -4.74 15.59
CA TYR A 25 11.23 -3.82 16.15
C TYR A 25 10.58 -2.94 15.08
N GLN A 26 11.38 -2.41 14.15
CA GLN A 26 10.89 -1.59 13.04
C GLN A 26 10.02 -2.37 12.06
N CYS A 27 10.23 -3.69 11.92
CA CYS A 27 9.37 -4.55 11.12
C CYS A 27 7.90 -4.57 11.61
N ASN A 28 7.67 -4.48 12.93
CA ASN A 28 6.31 -4.41 13.48
C ASN A 28 5.63 -3.10 13.07
N THR A 29 6.36 -1.98 13.21
CA THR A 29 5.89 -0.66 12.79
C THR A 29 5.60 -0.64 11.30
N LEU A 30 6.49 -1.23 10.49
CA LEU A 30 6.36 -1.29 9.04
C LEU A 30 5.15 -2.14 8.61
N SER A 31 4.89 -3.25 9.29
CA SER A 31 3.69 -4.06 9.05
C SER A 31 2.41 -3.26 9.32
N GLY A 32 2.40 -2.47 10.40
CA GLY A 32 1.30 -1.55 10.71
C GLY A 32 1.16 -0.43 9.69
N PHE A 33 2.27 0.12 9.21
CA PHE A 33 2.30 1.16 8.18
C PHE A 33 1.73 0.66 6.86
N LEU A 34 2.16 -0.52 6.39
CA LEU A 34 1.65 -1.13 5.16
C LEU A 34 0.15 -1.42 5.25
N ARG A 35 -0.37 -1.82 6.41
CA ARG A 35 -1.82 -1.96 6.62
C ARG A 35 -2.57 -0.62 6.51
N ARG A 36 -1.99 0.49 6.94
CA ARG A 36 -2.62 1.81 6.73
C ARG A 36 -2.67 2.18 5.26
N LEU A 37 -1.64 1.81 4.49
CA LEU A 37 -1.59 2.03 3.05
C LEU A 37 -2.63 1.24 2.25
N GLU A 38 -3.17 0.15 2.82
CA GLU A 38 -4.29 -0.61 2.25
C GLU A 38 -5.60 0.18 2.33
N HIS A 39 -5.82 0.86 3.47
CA HIS A 39 -7.03 1.66 3.69
C HIS A 39 -7.01 3.00 2.93
N GLY A 40 -5.85 3.45 2.45
CA GLY A 40 -5.74 4.67 1.67
C GLY A 40 -4.31 5.25 1.65
N PRO A 41 -4.09 6.30 0.85
CA PRO A 41 -2.78 6.93 0.75
C PRO A 41 -2.38 7.56 2.10
N PHE A 42 -1.13 7.37 2.50
CA PHE A 42 -0.58 8.00 3.70
C PHE A 42 0.20 9.27 3.32
N GLY A 43 -0.42 10.44 3.54
CA GLY A 43 0.20 11.73 3.27
C GLY A 43 0.69 11.88 1.81
N GLN A 44 1.97 12.25 1.66
CA GLN A 44 2.66 12.40 0.38
C GLN A 44 3.37 11.12 -0.07
N PHE A 45 3.17 9.98 0.61
CA PHE A 45 3.86 8.74 0.26
C PHE A 45 3.44 8.30 -1.16
N PRO A 46 4.41 8.02 -2.06
CA PRO A 46 4.14 7.78 -3.48
C PRO A 46 3.63 6.36 -3.75
N TYR A 47 3.60 5.48 -2.75
CA TYR A 47 3.09 4.11 -2.91
C TYR A 47 1.84 3.87 -2.07
N ILE A 48 0.97 2.99 -2.56
CA ILE A 48 -0.16 2.43 -1.81
C ILE A 48 -0.04 0.92 -1.76
N VAL A 49 -0.68 0.29 -0.79
CA VAL A 49 -0.81 -1.17 -0.75
C VAL A 49 -2.12 -1.51 -1.45
N ALA A 50 -2.01 -2.13 -2.63
CA ALA A 50 -3.17 -2.54 -3.41
C ALA A 50 -3.81 -3.82 -2.86
N ASN A 51 -3.00 -4.71 -2.26
CA ASN A 51 -3.48 -5.98 -1.72
C ASN A 51 -2.55 -6.49 -0.61
N ILE A 52 -3.11 -7.20 0.37
CA ILE A 52 -2.37 -7.92 1.41
C ILE A 52 -2.76 -9.39 1.35
N THR A 53 -1.83 -10.23 0.93
CA THR A 53 -2.01 -11.68 0.97
C THR A 53 -1.31 -12.23 2.19
N ARG A 54 -2.06 -12.97 3.01
CA ARG A 54 -1.49 -13.77 4.08
C ARG A 54 -1.31 -15.16 3.50
N GLU A 55 -0.07 -15.59 3.32
CA GLU A 55 0.17 -16.98 2.95
C GLU A 55 -0.37 -17.86 4.08
N ASP A 56 -1.30 -18.73 3.71
CA ASP A 56 -1.87 -19.68 4.65
C ASP A 56 -0.79 -20.68 5.07
N ARG A 57 -0.83 -21.05 6.33
CA ARG A 57 0.25 -21.81 6.95
C ARG A 57 0.16 -23.25 6.47
N GLU A 58 1.22 -23.74 5.83
CA GLU A 58 1.38 -25.19 5.68
C GLU A 58 1.71 -25.86 7.03
N LEU A 59 2.36 -25.11 7.94
CA LEU A 59 2.79 -25.58 9.26
C LEU A 59 2.42 -24.58 10.38
N PRO A 60 1.92 -25.05 11.54
CA PRO A 60 1.45 -24.17 12.63
C PRO A 60 2.56 -23.38 13.34
N SER A 61 3.82 -23.84 13.26
CA SER A 61 5.00 -23.18 13.85
C SER A 61 5.52 -22.01 13.01
N ASP A 62 5.11 -21.88 11.75
CA ASP A 62 5.67 -20.86 10.89
C ASP A 62 5.09 -19.47 11.21
N PRO A 63 5.96 -18.44 11.31
CA PRO A 63 5.48 -17.07 11.43
C PRO A 63 4.66 -16.73 10.19
N LYS A 64 3.47 -16.14 10.39
CA LYS A 64 2.56 -15.78 9.29
C LYS A 64 3.31 -14.88 8.30
N ARG A 65 3.53 -15.38 7.07
CA ARG A 65 4.15 -14.60 6.00
C ARG A 65 3.08 -13.73 5.34
N CYS A 66 3.10 -12.45 5.67
CA CYS A 66 2.31 -11.45 4.97
C CYS A 66 3.10 -10.93 3.77
N ARG A 67 2.46 -10.94 2.59
CA ARG A 67 2.91 -10.29 1.37
C ARG A 67 2.03 -9.07 1.11
N TYR A 68 2.66 -7.99 0.66
CA TYR A 68 2.02 -6.72 0.41
C TYR A 68 2.28 -6.33 -1.04
N LEU A 69 1.22 -6.10 -1.81
CA LEU A 69 1.33 -5.62 -3.18
C LEU A 69 1.45 -4.10 -3.14
N LEU A 70 2.67 -3.58 -3.31
CA LEU A 70 2.90 -2.16 -3.44
C LEU A 70 2.64 -1.72 -4.87
N LYS A 71 1.93 -0.61 -5.01
CA LYS A 71 1.64 0.03 -6.29
C LYS A 71 1.99 1.51 -6.20
N HIS A 72 2.55 2.07 -7.27
CA HIS A 72 2.72 3.52 -7.35
C HIS A 72 1.35 4.21 -7.36
N ARG A 73 1.19 5.21 -6.51
CA ARG A 73 0.01 6.05 -6.44
C ARG A 73 -0.11 6.80 -7.76
N ASP A 74 -1.22 6.63 -8.46
CA ASP A 74 -1.52 7.47 -9.60
C ASP A 74 -1.94 8.86 -9.08
N PRO A 75 -1.19 9.94 -9.42
CA PRO A 75 -1.53 11.29 -8.95
C PRO A 75 -2.89 11.75 -9.50
N GLN A 76 -3.38 11.22 -10.63
CA GLN A 76 -4.68 11.59 -11.20
C GLN A 76 -5.88 10.91 -10.52
N ALA A 77 -5.70 9.71 -9.96
CA ALA A 77 -6.74 9.03 -9.17
C ALA A 77 -7.14 9.82 -7.91
N VAL A 78 -6.22 10.63 -7.36
CA VAL A 78 -6.47 11.51 -6.21
C VAL A 78 -7.26 12.74 -6.62
N VAL A 79 -6.91 13.34 -7.76
CA VAL A 79 -7.63 14.50 -8.31
C VAL A 79 -9.09 14.13 -8.56
N ARG A 80 -9.36 12.94 -9.13
CA ARG A 80 -10.75 12.48 -9.36
C ARG A 80 -11.59 12.33 -8.08
N ARG A 81 -10.99 12.06 -6.92
CA ARG A 81 -11.72 11.97 -5.64
C ARG A 81 -12.05 13.35 -5.05
N TYR A 82 -11.29 14.39 -5.42
CA TYR A 82 -11.57 15.77 -5.03
C TYR A 82 -12.42 16.55 -6.05
N SER A 83 -12.56 16.04 -7.27
CA SER A 83 -13.41 16.66 -8.31
C SER A 83 -14.84 16.14 -8.38
N ARG A 84 -15.25 15.20 -7.51
CA ARG A 84 -16.65 14.75 -7.45
C ARG A 84 -17.35 15.34 -6.22
N ASP A 85 -18.08 16.42 -6.52
CA ASP A 85 -19.09 17.15 -5.73
C ASP A 85 -18.61 18.15 -4.66
N PRO A 86 -18.99 19.43 -4.85
CA PRO A 86 -20.22 19.87 -4.18
C PRO A 86 -21.26 20.46 -5.14
N GLY A 87 -22.44 19.84 -5.17
CA GLY A 87 -23.74 20.53 -5.17
C GLY A 87 -24.14 21.21 -6.46
N THR A 88 -24.68 20.46 -7.43
CA THR A 88 -25.66 21.02 -8.37
C THR A 88 -27.05 20.86 -7.77
N ALA A 89 -27.39 21.76 -6.84
CA ALA A 89 -28.79 22.05 -6.50
C ALA A 89 -29.12 23.43 -7.09
N HIS A 90 -29.42 23.46 -8.39
CA HIS A 90 -30.05 24.64 -8.99
C HIS A 90 -31.57 24.37 -9.00
N GLY A 91 -32.25 24.89 -7.99
CA GLY A 91 -33.67 25.15 -8.05
C GLY A 91 -33.87 26.61 -8.42
N THR A 92 -34.61 26.85 -9.51
CA THR A 92 -35.71 27.83 -9.68
C THR A 92 -36.18 27.74 -11.12
#